data_AF-L8LQ74-F1
#
_entry.id   AF-L8LQ74-F1
#
_cell.length_a   1.000
_cell.length_b   1.000
_cell.length_c   1.000
_cell.angle_alpha   90.00
_cell.angle_beta   90.00
_cell.angle_gamma   90.00
#
_symmetry.space_group_name_H-M   'P 1'
#
loop_
_entity.id
_entity.type
_entity.pdbx_description
1 polymer ?
#
loop_
_entity_poly.entity_id
_entity_poly.type
_entity_poly.pdbx_seq_one_letter_code
_entity_poly.pdbx_strand_id
1 'polypeptide(L)'
;MKSQAHSNEVMLLGYYGSDQTHCLSAWQSTNLDLGIELPDKVQERIEVLFAETVKNKRKSSAELLKFLAQHEHHTPFEKSCLHFQVRADIASHIHLIKHRIAVSINSESARYKELEDKWYLPSDWQDICVDNDDLPEAIKELFKQSQTWQDVLNTYTELGHELYHLACQQLGSKLGRKRSKETARYFLPYNKQLDFDVMFNFRSFMHFQKLRNSQQAQTEIQAIAQQMLELIQQLEGNPFKESLQAFGY
;
A
#
# COMPACT_ATOMS: atom_id res chain seq x y z
N MET A 1 -2.97 0.14 -28.39
CA MET A 1 -2.70 0.89 -27.14
C MET A 1 -2.73 -0.07 -25.95
N LYS A 2 -1.64 -0.82 -25.70
CA LYS A 2 -1.48 -1.64 -24.49
C LYS A 2 -0.01 -1.54 -24.04
N SER A 3 0.41 -0.36 -23.60
CA SER A 3 1.52 -0.25 -22.66
C SER A 3 0.90 0.14 -21.33
N GLN A 4 0.64 -0.82 -20.45
CA GLN A 4 0.30 -0.49 -19.07
C GLN A 4 0.78 -1.63 -18.16
N ALA A 5 2.08 -1.55 -17.89
CA ALA A 5 2.70 -1.76 -16.59
C ALA A 5 2.33 -3.05 -15.85
N HIS A 6 3.10 -4.11 -16.08
CA HIS A 6 3.22 -5.26 -15.17
C HIS A 6 3.89 -4.90 -13.83
N SER A 7 3.86 -3.63 -13.43
CA SER A 7 4.40 -3.13 -12.18
C SER A 7 3.29 -2.85 -11.18
N ASN A 8 3.62 -2.89 -9.90
CA ASN A 8 2.72 -2.46 -8.85
C ASN A 8 2.65 -0.92 -8.82
N GLU A 9 1.47 -0.39 -8.50
CA GLU A 9 1.18 1.06 -8.53
C GLU A 9 0.54 1.49 -7.22
N VAL A 10 0.88 2.70 -6.78
CA VAL A 10 0.32 3.35 -5.59
C VAL A 10 -0.16 4.75 -5.95
N MET A 11 -1.34 5.11 -5.44
CA MET A 11 -1.89 6.45 -5.53
C MET A 11 -2.36 6.91 -4.15
N LEU A 12 -2.02 8.13 -3.76
CA LEU A 12 -2.57 8.75 -2.56
C LEU A 12 -4.00 9.24 -2.86
N LEU A 13 -4.99 8.72 -2.13
CA LEU A 13 -6.39 9.16 -2.24
C LEU A 13 -6.68 10.36 -1.33
N GLY A 14 -6.01 10.43 -0.18
CA GLY A 14 -6.19 11.52 0.75
C GLY A 14 -5.42 11.30 2.05
N TYR A 15 -5.45 12.32 2.90
CA TYR A 15 -4.87 12.27 4.23
C TYR A 15 -5.66 13.17 5.18
N TYR A 16 -5.49 12.92 6.48
CA TYR A 16 -5.95 13.81 7.54
C TYR A 16 -4.83 14.03 8.54
N GLY A 17 -4.75 15.25 9.07
CA GLY A 17 -3.75 15.65 10.04
C GLY A 17 -2.45 16.14 9.41
N SER A 18 -1.50 16.48 10.27
CA SER A 18 -0.22 17.12 9.93
C SER A 18 0.72 17.09 11.15
N ASP A 19 1.93 17.62 11.00
CA ASP A 19 2.86 17.90 12.10
C ASP A 19 2.20 18.70 13.23
N GLN A 20 1.37 19.69 12.88
CA GLN A 20 0.61 20.48 13.86
C GLN A 20 -0.35 19.60 14.67
N THR A 21 -1.00 18.65 14.00
CA THR A 21 -1.94 17.72 14.65
C THR A 21 -1.21 16.82 15.66
N HIS A 22 -0.01 16.35 15.30
CA HIS A 22 0.83 15.56 16.20
C HIS A 22 1.31 16.40 17.39
N CYS A 23 1.76 17.63 17.17
CA CYS A 23 2.16 18.54 18.24
C CYS A 23 1.01 18.84 19.21
N LEU A 24 -0.17 19.19 18.69
CA LEU A 24 -1.37 19.42 19.50
C LEU A 24 -1.75 18.20 20.33
N SER A 25 -1.67 17.00 19.76
CA SER A 25 -1.93 15.77 20.51
C SER A 25 -0.93 15.56 21.64
N ALA A 26 0.34 15.90 21.45
CA ALA A 26 1.36 15.78 22.49
C ALA A 26 1.20 16.83 23.60
N TRP A 27 0.71 18.03 23.26
CA TRP A 27 0.51 19.13 24.20
C TRP A 27 -0.83 19.09 24.94
N GLN A 28 -1.62 18.01 24.83
CA GLN A 28 -2.91 17.91 25.51
C GLN A 28 -2.83 18.08 27.04
N SER A 29 -1.76 17.61 27.69
CA SER A 29 -1.56 17.83 29.14
C SER A 29 -1.36 19.29 29.54
N THR A 30 -1.21 20.19 28.56
CA THR A 30 -1.04 21.63 28.74
C THR A 30 -2.17 22.46 28.12
N ASN A 31 -3.23 21.81 27.62
CA ASN A 31 -4.47 22.45 27.18
C ASN A 31 -5.39 22.70 28.40
N LEU A 32 -4.92 23.51 29.34
CA LEU A 32 -5.79 24.07 30.38
C LEU A 32 -6.40 25.36 29.82
N ASP A 33 -7.73 25.35 29.72
CA ASP A 33 -8.64 26.47 29.45
C ASP A 33 -8.40 27.28 28.15
N LEU A 34 -8.70 26.67 27.01
CA LEU A 34 -8.84 27.44 25.77
C LEU A 34 -10.23 28.07 25.72
N GLY A 35 -10.39 29.22 26.39
CA GLY A 35 -11.47 30.19 26.11
C GLY A 35 -11.34 30.85 24.73
N ILE A 36 -10.84 30.09 23.75
CA ILE A 36 -10.58 30.52 22.38
C ILE A 36 -11.87 30.31 21.59
N GLU A 37 -12.35 31.37 20.96
CA GLU A 37 -13.41 31.26 19.97
C GLU A 37 -12.87 30.52 18.74
N LEU A 38 -13.44 29.33 18.47
CA LEU A 38 -13.04 28.51 17.35
C LEU A 38 -13.80 28.91 16.09
N PRO A 39 -13.17 28.84 14.90
CA PRO A 39 -13.88 29.08 13.65
C PRO A 39 -14.99 28.04 13.43
N ASP A 40 -16.06 28.49 12.75
CA ASP A 40 -17.17 27.64 12.33
C ASP A 40 -16.69 26.50 11.43
N LYS A 41 -15.75 26.81 10.53
CA LYS A 41 -15.12 25.82 9.65
C LYS A 41 -14.17 24.92 10.45
N VAL A 42 -14.54 23.66 10.56
CA VAL A 42 -13.82 22.65 11.34
C VAL A 42 -12.36 22.49 10.87
N GLN A 43 -12.11 22.62 9.57
CA GLN A 43 -10.79 22.44 8.95
C GLN A 43 -9.77 23.49 9.42
N GLU A 44 -10.23 24.69 9.78
CA GLU A 44 -9.37 25.82 10.21
C GLU A 44 -8.99 25.71 11.70
N ARG A 45 -9.69 24.86 12.48
CA ARG A 45 -9.52 24.78 13.94
C ARG A 45 -8.14 24.30 14.37
N ILE A 46 -7.53 23.36 13.64
CA ILE A 46 -6.19 22.84 13.96
C ILE A 46 -5.17 23.97 13.88
N GLU A 47 -5.25 24.80 12.84
CA GLU A 47 -4.34 25.92 12.64
C GLU A 47 -4.49 26.95 13.77
N VAL A 48 -5.73 27.34 14.12
CA VAL A 48 -6.00 28.28 15.22
C VAL A 48 -5.51 27.74 16.56
N LEU A 49 -5.84 26.48 16.88
CA LEU A 49 -5.41 25.84 18.12
C LEU A 49 -3.89 25.74 18.19
N PHE A 50 -3.24 25.38 17.09
CA PHE A 50 -1.79 25.27 17.02
C PHE A 50 -1.13 26.64 17.23
N ALA A 51 -1.61 27.67 16.53
CA ALA A 51 -1.09 29.03 16.61
C ALA A 51 -1.19 29.62 18.03
N GLU A 52 -2.24 29.30 18.78
CA GLU A 52 -2.34 29.74 20.17
C GLU A 52 -1.49 28.88 21.11
N THR A 53 -1.52 27.56 20.94
CA THR A 53 -0.81 26.64 21.82
C THR A 53 0.69 26.86 21.77
N VAL A 54 1.26 27.08 20.57
CA VAL A 54 2.71 27.20 20.35
C VAL A 54 3.31 28.42 21.04
N LYS A 55 2.54 29.51 21.27
CA LYS A 55 3.00 30.72 21.98
C LYS A 55 3.53 30.42 23.38
N ASN A 56 2.98 29.39 24.02
CA ASN A 56 3.32 28.98 25.38
C ASN A 56 4.31 27.80 25.42
N LYS A 57 4.91 27.42 24.28
CA LYS A 57 5.84 26.28 24.18
C LYS A 57 7.25 26.76 23.94
N ARG A 58 8.20 26.13 24.63
CA ARG A 58 9.63 26.42 24.51
C ARG A 58 10.29 25.65 23.36
N LYS A 59 9.80 24.45 23.05
CA LYS A 59 10.31 23.60 21.96
C LYS A 59 9.57 23.94 20.68
N SER A 60 10.31 24.05 19.58
CA SER A 60 9.73 24.04 18.24
C SER A 60 9.03 22.70 17.94
N SER A 61 8.16 22.68 16.92
CA SER A 61 7.53 21.45 16.44
C SER A 61 8.56 20.38 16.08
N ALA A 62 9.61 20.76 15.35
CA ALA A 62 10.69 19.87 14.94
C ALA A 62 11.36 19.20 16.15
N GLU A 63 11.75 20.00 17.15
CA GLU A 63 12.39 19.49 18.37
C GLU A 63 11.47 18.59 19.19
N LEU A 64 10.17 18.94 19.26
CA LEU A 64 9.19 18.12 19.96
C LEU A 64 8.99 16.77 19.27
N LEU A 65 8.67 16.77 17.99
CA LEU A 65 8.36 15.55 17.25
C LEU A 65 9.58 14.62 17.20
N LYS A 66 10.77 15.17 16.97
CA LYS A 66 12.03 14.42 17.07
C LYS A 66 12.24 13.81 18.45
N PHE A 67 12.03 14.59 19.52
CA PHE A 67 12.14 14.10 20.89
C PHE A 67 11.15 12.95 21.15
N LEU A 68 9.90 13.08 20.72
CA LEU A 68 8.86 12.05 20.91
C LEU A 68 9.20 10.75 20.18
N ALA A 69 9.62 10.85 18.91
CA ALA A 69 9.97 9.67 18.11
C ALA A 69 11.17 8.92 18.70
N GLN A 70 12.21 9.64 19.13
CA GLN A 70 13.43 9.07 19.73
C GLN A 70 13.18 8.36 21.07
N HIS A 71 12.20 8.82 21.85
CA HIS A 71 11.84 8.22 23.14
C HIS A 71 10.65 7.26 23.04
N GLU A 72 10.29 6.83 21.82
CA GLU A 72 9.18 5.90 21.56
C GLU A 72 7.81 6.37 22.06
N HIS A 73 7.65 7.68 22.26
CA HIS A 73 6.37 8.31 22.60
C HIS A 73 5.53 8.51 21.34
N HIS A 74 5.09 7.41 20.75
CA HIS A 74 4.50 7.42 19.40
C HIS A 74 2.99 7.69 19.34
N THR A 75 2.29 7.72 20.47
CA THR A 75 0.84 7.93 20.51
C THR A 75 0.36 9.25 19.87
N PRO A 76 1.10 10.38 19.90
CA PRO A 76 0.69 11.58 19.18
C PRO A 76 0.64 11.40 17.66
N PHE A 77 1.46 10.52 17.09
CA PHE A 77 1.48 10.19 15.66
C PHE A 77 0.32 9.28 15.24
N GLU A 78 -0.57 8.90 16.15
CA GLU A 78 -1.80 8.17 15.81
C GLU A 78 -2.95 9.11 15.39
N LYS A 79 -2.77 10.44 15.51
CA LYS A 79 -3.80 11.46 15.25
C LYS A 79 -3.87 11.95 13.80
N SER A 80 -3.19 11.27 12.89
CA SER A 80 -3.29 11.50 11.45
C SER A 80 -3.48 10.17 10.72
N CYS A 81 -4.01 10.23 9.51
CA CYS A 81 -4.16 9.07 8.65
C CYS A 81 -3.79 9.37 7.20
N LEU A 82 -3.36 8.32 6.50
CA LEU A 82 -2.90 8.33 5.12
C LEU A 82 -3.68 7.24 4.36
N HIS A 83 -4.34 7.59 3.27
CA HIS A 83 -5.20 6.68 2.51
C HIS A 83 -4.69 6.52 1.08
N PHE A 84 -4.42 5.27 0.68
CA PHE A 84 -3.86 4.94 -0.61
C PHE A 84 -4.78 3.99 -1.38
N GLN A 85 -4.84 4.16 -2.69
CA GLN A 85 -5.25 3.13 -3.65
C GLN A 85 -3.99 2.40 -4.10
N VAL A 86 -4.05 1.07 -4.10
CA VAL A 86 -2.91 0.22 -4.47
C VAL A 86 -3.37 -0.80 -5.50
N ARG A 87 -2.56 -0.98 -6.53
CA ARG A 87 -2.58 -2.13 -7.42
C ARG A 87 -1.33 -2.95 -7.15
N ALA A 88 -1.48 -4.14 -6.58
CA ALA A 88 -0.34 -5.00 -6.29
C ALA A 88 -0.64 -6.48 -6.49
N ASP A 89 0.41 -7.26 -6.74
CA ASP A 89 0.34 -8.72 -6.78
C ASP A 89 -0.17 -9.32 -5.46
N ILE A 90 -0.72 -10.54 -5.52
CA ILE A 90 -1.28 -11.22 -4.34
C ILE A 90 -0.21 -11.41 -3.24
N ALA A 91 1.06 -11.65 -3.59
CA ALA A 91 2.11 -11.82 -2.59
C ALA A 91 2.35 -10.51 -1.80
N SER A 92 2.50 -9.39 -2.49
CA SER A 92 2.60 -8.05 -1.88
C SER A 92 1.36 -7.68 -1.07
N HIS A 93 0.17 -7.99 -1.57
CA HIS A 93 -1.08 -7.80 -0.81
C HIS A 93 -1.07 -8.61 0.49
N ILE A 94 -0.59 -9.87 0.48
CA ILE A 94 -0.42 -10.68 1.70
C ILE A 94 0.56 -10.03 2.69
N HIS A 95 1.62 -9.39 2.21
CA HIS A 95 2.55 -8.66 3.08
C HIS A 95 1.91 -7.45 3.77
N LEU A 96 0.97 -6.77 3.10
CA LEU A 96 0.21 -5.63 3.62
C LEU A 96 -0.81 -6.04 4.68
N ILE A 97 -1.65 -7.05 4.43
CA ILE A 97 -2.71 -7.49 5.37
C ILE A 97 -2.17 -8.07 6.68
N LYS A 98 -0.86 -8.37 6.76
CA LYS A 98 -0.18 -8.78 8.00
C LYS A 98 0.02 -7.62 8.98
N HIS A 99 -0.08 -6.37 8.52
CA HIS A 99 -0.09 -5.17 9.37
C HIS A 99 -1.52 -4.93 9.85
N ARG A 100 -1.76 -5.16 11.15
CA ARG A 100 -3.13 -5.28 11.70
C ARG A 100 -3.58 -4.10 12.55
N ILE A 101 -2.63 -3.34 13.09
CA ILE A 101 -2.92 -2.30 14.07
C ILE A 101 -3.05 -0.98 13.32
N ALA A 102 -4.24 -0.38 13.36
CA ALA A 102 -4.56 0.88 12.67
C ALA A 102 -4.18 0.89 11.18
N VAL A 103 -4.35 -0.26 10.53
CA VAL A 103 -4.26 -0.45 9.09
C VAL A 103 -5.60 -1.03 8.64
N SER A 104 -6.32 -0.30 7.79
CA SER A 104 -7.63 -0.70 7.26
C SER A 104 -7.46 -1.00 5.78
N ILE A 105 -7.76 -2.23 5.35
CA ILE A 105 -7.62 -2.66 3.96
C ILE A 105 -8.94 -3.20 3.46
N ASN A 106 -9.32 -2.80 2.24
CA ASN A 106 -10.44 -3.40 1.51
C ASN A 106 -10.01 -3.69 0.07
N SER A 107 -10.28 -4.91 -0.38
CA SER A 107 -9.74 -5.44 -1.64
C SER A 107 -10.85 -5.90 -2.56
N GLU A 108 -10.61 -5.79 -3.87
CA GLU A 108 -11.52 -6.35 -4.83
C GLU A 108 -11.75 -7.85 -4.60
N SER A 109 -12.98 -8.30 -4.87
CA SER A 109 -13.41 -9.65 -4.50
C SER A 109 -14.04 -10.36 -5.68
N ALA A 110 -13.41 -11.48 -6.05
CA ALA A 110 -13.90 -12.44 -7.03
C ALA A 110 -15.32 -12.97 -6.72
N ARG A 111 -15.81 -12.81 -5.48
CA ARG A 111 -17.17 -13.21 -5.09
C ARG A 111 -18.23 -12.34 -5.76
N TYR A 112 -17.93 -11.05 -5.92
CA TYR A 112 -18.88 -10.05 -6.41
C TYR A 112 -18.75 -9.83 -7.92
N LYS A 113 -17.52 -9.74 -8.44
CA LYS A 113 -17.24 -9.60 -9.88
C LYS A 113 -16.23 -10.64 -10.35
N GLU A 114 -16.20 -10.90 -11.65
CA GLU A 114 -15.06 -11.61 -12.24
C GLU A 114 -13.84 -10.69 -12.17
N LEU A 115 -12.66 -11.23 -11.86
CA LEU A 115 -11.44 -10.45 -11.76
C LEU A 115 -10.90 -10.10 -13.15
N GLU A 116 -10.36 -8.90 -13.28
CA GLU A 116 -9.73 -8.41 -14.51
C GLU A 116 -8.34 -9.02 -14.73
N ASP A 117 -7.92 -9.06 -15.98
CA ASP A 117 -6.65 -9.62 -16.42
C ASP A 117 -5.52 -8.60 -16.22
N LYS A 118 -4.86 -8.71 -15.06
CA LYS A 118 -3.73 -7.89 -14.64
C LYS A 118 -2.81 -8.70 -13.72
N TRP A 119 -1.51 -8.63 -13.95
CA TRP A 119 -0.50 -9.37 -13.22
C TRP A 119 0.85 -8.67 -13.25
N TYR A 120 1.64 -8.95 -12.23
CA TYR A 120 2.99 -8.47 -12.05
C TYR A 120 3.99 -9.41 -12.76
N LEU A 121 5.05 -8.84 -13.31
CA LEU A 121 6.21 -9.57 -13.83
C LEU A 121 7.48 -8.97 -13.20
N PRO A 122 8.33 -9.78 -12.52
CA PRO A 122 9.56 -9.29 -11.92
C PRO A 122 10.52 -8.75 -12.98
N SER A 123 10.92 -7.49 -12.89
CA SER A 123 11.78 -6.85 -13.89
C SER A 123 13.18 -7.45 -13.94
N ASP A 124 13.67 -7.95 -12.81
CA ASP A 124 14.96 -8.63 -12.67
C ASP A 124 15.00 -10.03 -13.32
N TRP A 125 13.86 -10.53 -13.82
CA TRP A 125 13.80 -11.79 -14.57
C TRP A 125 13.93 -11.58 -16.09
N GLN A 126 13.84 -10.34 -16.57
CA GLN A 126 13.86 -10.03 -18.01
C GLN A 126 15.16 -10.47 -18.70
N ASP A 127 16.28 -10.53 -17.96
CA ASP A 127 17.59 -10.91 -18.50
C ASP A 127 18.03 -12.32 -18.08
N ILE A 128 17.16 -13.09 -17.41
CA ILE A 128 17.48 -14.44 -16.93
C ILE A 128 16.90 -15.47 -17.90
N CYS A 129 17.76 -16.04 -18.75
CA CYS A 129 17.36 -17.04 -19.73
C CYS A 129 16.78 -18.30 -19.08
N VAL A 130 15.75 -18.87 -19.70
CA VAL A 130 15.30 -20.23 -19.39
C VAL A 130 16.10 -21.22 -20.23
N ASP A 131 16.53 -22.33 -19.61
CA ASP A 131 17.05 -23.47 -20.35
C ASP A 131 15.88 -24.34 -20.83
N ASN A 132 15.59 -24.27 -22.12
CA ASN A 132 14.50 -25.02 -22.73
C ASN A 132 14.74 -26.54 -22.74
N ASP A 133 15.99 -27.00 -22.62
CA ASP A 133 16.29 -28.43 -22.56
C ASP A 133 16.01 -29.04 -21.20
N ASP A 134 16.06 -28.23 -20.14
CA ASP A 134 15.71 -28.64 -18.78
C ASP A 134 14.19 -28.65 -18.51
N LEU A 135 13.38 -28.11 -19.43
CA LEU A 135 11.93 -28.13 -19.28
C LEU A 135 11.37 -29.56 -19.43
N PRO A 136 10.45 -30.00 -18.54
CA PRO A 136 9.75 -31.26 -18.71
C PRO A 136 9.04 -31.36 -20.05
N GLU A 137 9.12 -32.53 -20.70
CA GLU A 137 8.54 -32.77 -22.04
C GLU A 137 7.06 -32.39 -22.14
N ALA A 138 6.31 -32.59 -21.05
CA ALA A 138 4.88 -32.26 -20.96
C ALA A 138 4.55 -30.76 -21.13
N ILE A 139 5.53 -29.86 -20.92
CA ILE A 139 5.35 -28.41 -21.02
C ILE A 139 6.32 -27.74 -22.00
N LYS A 140 7.19 -28.52 -22.66
CA LYS A 140 8.23 -28.00 -23.55
C LYS A 140 7.64 -27.26 -24.75
N GLU A 141 6.57 -27.77 -25.36
CA GLU A 141 5.89 -27.08 -26.46
C GLU A 141 5.17 -25.80 -26.00
N LEU A 142 4.64 -25.78 -24.76
CA LEU A 142 3.95 -24.60 -24.21
C LEU A 142 4.89 -23.39 -24.07
N PHE A 143 6.15 -23.63 -23.67
CA PHE A 143 7.14 -22.57 -23.42
C PHE A 143 8.22 -22.46 -24.49
N LYS A 144 8.04 -23.11 -25.64
CA LYS A 144 9.02 -23.15 -26.74
C LYS A 144 9.46 -21.79 -27.27
N GLN A 145 8.58 -20.78 -27.16
CA GLN A 145 8.86 -19.41 -27.58
C GLN A 145 9.44 -18.53 -26.45
N SER A 146 9.46 -19.03 -25.21
CA SER A 146 9.98 -18.31 -24.06
C SER A 146 11.51 -18.28 -24.10
N GLN A 147 12.09 -17.09 -23.93
CA GLN A 147 13.53 -16.91 -23.89
C GLN A 147 14.01 -16.73 -22.44
N THR A 148 13.16 -16.14 -21.60
CA THR A 148 13.48 -15.76 -20.21
C THR A 148 12.49 -16.40 -19.24
N TRP A 149 12.86 -16.46 -17.97
CA TRP A 149 11.91 -16.87 -16.92
C TRP A 149 10.71 -15.93 -16.79
N GLN A 150 10.88 -14.65 -17.17
CA GLN A 150 9.78 -13.70 -17.25
C GLN A 150 8.77 -14.11 -18.33
N ASP A 151 9.23 -14.55 -19.52
CA ASP A 151 8.36 -15.02 -20.60
C ASP A 151 7.58 -16.28 -20.19
N VAL A 152 8.25 -17.21 -19.50
CA VAL A 152 7.64 -18.43 -18.96
C VAL A 152 6.52 -18.07 -17.97
N LEU A 153 6.81 -17.17 -17.03
CA LEU A 153 5.81 -16.69 -16.07
C LEU A 153 4.64 -15.98 -16.75
N ASN A 154 4.91 -15.13 -17.75
CA ASN A 154 3.85 -14.45 -18.49
C ASN A 154 2.94 -15.46 -19.20
N THR A 155 3.52 -16.40 -19.93
CA THR A 155 2.79 -17.46 -20.65
C THR A 155 1.95 -18.31 -19.69
N TYR A 156 2.53 -18.71 -18.56
CA TYR A 156 1.80 -19.46 -17.53
C TYR A 156 0.64 -18.66 -16.92
N THR A 157 0.85 -17.36 -16.70
CA THR A 157 -0.17 -16.47 -16.14
C THR A 157 -1.32 -16.29 -17.11
N GLU A 158 -1.03 -16.06 -18.39
CA GLU A 158 -2.04 -15.98 -19.46
C GLU A 158 -2.89 -17.25 -19.52
N LEU A 159 -2.25 -18.43 -19.53
CA LEU A 159 -2.95 -19.72 -19.49
C LEU A 159 -3.84 -19.85 -18.24
N GLY A 160 -3.33 -19.47 -17.06
CA GLY A 160 -4.10 -19.50 -15.81
C GLY A 160 -5.36 -18.61 -15.88
N HIS A 161 -5.24 -17.44 -16.50
CA HIS A 161 -6.35 -16.53 -16.74
C HIS A 161 -7.38 -17.10 -17.75
N GLU A 162 -6.92 -17.68 -18.85
CA GLU A 162 -7.80 -18.35 -19.82
C GLU A 162 -8.62 -19.48 -19.15
N LEU A 163 -7.94 -20.33 -18.36
CA LEU A 163 -8.58 -21.40 -17.61
C LEU A 163 -9.56 -20.87 -16.56
N TYR A 164 -9.23 -19.77 -15.89
CA TYR A 164 -10.13 -19.09 -14.95
C TYR A 164 -11.43 -18.66 -15.62
N HIS A 165 -11.36 -17.98 -16.77
CA HIS A 165 -12.55 -17.50 -17.49
C HIS A 165 -13.37 -18.66 -18.05
N LEU A 166 -12.71 -19.67 -18.62
CA LEU A 166 -13.36 -20.88 -19.13
C LEU A 166 -14.08 -21.63 -18.01
N ALA A 167 -13.46 -21.77 -16.84
CA ALA A 167 -14.08 -22.40 -15.68
C ALA A 167 -15.26 -21.59 -15.15
N CYS A 168 -15.15 -20.26 -15.08
CA CYS A 168 -16.27 -19.37 -14.72
C CYS A 168 -17.49 -19.61 -15.63
N GLN A 169 -17.26 -19.67 -16.95
CA GLN A 169 -18.31 -19.91 -17.95
C GLN A 169 -18.92 -21.31 -17.82
N GLN A 170 -18.09 -22.35 -17.86
CA GLN A 170 -18.57 -23.74 -17.92
C GLN A 170 -19.21 -24.19 -16.61
N LEU A 171 -18.58 -23.88 -15.47
CA LEU A 171 -19.12 -24.23 -14.16
C LEU A 171 -20.36 -23.39 -13.82
N GLY A 172 -20.45 -22.16 -14.34
CA GLY A 172 -21.59 -21.25 -14.14
C GLY A 172 -22.95 -21.90 -14.39
N SER A 173 -23.03 -22.72 -15.45
CA SER A 173 -24.25 -23.46 -15.82
C SER A 173 -24.66 -24.55 -14.82
N LYS A 174 -23.71 -25.09 -14.03
CA LYS A 174 -23.92 -26.22 -13.12
C LYS A 174 -23.99 -25.82 -11.65
N LEU A 175 -23.15 -24.87 -11.23
CA LEU A 175 -22.98 -24.47 -9.82
C LEU A 175 -23.58 -23.09 -9.51
N GLY A 176 -24.04 -22.37 -10.54
CA GLY A 176 -24.47 -20.97 -10.44
C GLY A 176 -23.30 -19.98 -10.44
N ARG A 177 -23.54 -18.80 -11.02
CA ARG A 177 -22.49 -17.80 -11.29
C ARG A 177 -21.67 -17.39 -10.06
N LYS A 178 -22.30 -17.28 -8.89
CA LYS A 178 -21.61 -16.87 -7.64
C LYS A 178 -20.56 -17.91 -7.20
N ARG A 179 -20.94 -19.20 -7.18
CA ARG A 179 -20.05 -20.28 -6.73
C ARG A 179 -18.92 -20.50 -7.72
N SER A 180 -19.20 -20.43 -9.02
CA SER A 180 -18.20 -20.66 -10.07
C SER A 180 -17.06 -19.65 -9.98
N LYS A 181 -17.35 -18.36 -9.80
CA LYS A 181 -16.29 -17.33 -9.63
C LYS A 181 -15.45 -17.56 -8.37
N GLU A 182 -16.07 -17.99 -7.28
CA GLU A 182 -15.39 -18.27 -6.01
C GLU A 182 -14.38 -19.42 -6.08
N THR A 183 -14.60 -20.40 -6.95
CA THR A 183 -13.71 -21.57 -7.06
C THR A 183 -12.82 -21.50 -8.30
N ALA A 184 -13.26 -20.89 -9.39
CA ALA A 184 -12.45 -20.74 -10.60
C ALA A 184 -11.17 -19.94 -10.33
N ARG A 185 -11.19 -18.99 -9.39
CA ARG A 185 -10.00 -18.20 -9.02
C ARG A 185 -8.80 -19.02 -8.54
N TYR A 186 -8.96 -20.32 -8.26
CA TYR A 186 -7.83 -21.21 -7.95
C TYR A 186 -6.88 -21.42 -9.13
N PHE A 187 -7.29 -21.08 -10.36
CA PHE A 187 -6.38 -21.02 -11.51
C PHE A 187 -5.49 -19.78 -11.52
N LEU A 188 -5.80 -18.75 -10.71
CA LEU A 188 -5.05 -17.50 -10.72
C LEU A 188 -3.78 -17.61 -9.86
N PRO A 189 -2.60 -17.27 -10.40
CA PRO A 189 -1.32 -17.37 -9.70
C PRO A 189 -1.07 -16.21 -8.71
N TYR A 190 -0.01 -16.31 -7.91
CA TYR A 190 0.35 -15.30 -6.90
C TYR A 190 0.79 -13.95 -7.49
N ASN A 191 1.25 -13.93 -8.74
CA ASN A 191 1.59 -12.68 -9.43
C ASN A 191 0.35 -11.95 -10.00
N LYS A 192 -0.85 -12.53 -9.91
CA LYS A 192 -2.11 -11.84 -10.20
C LYS A 192 -2.17 -10.55 -9.38
N GLN A 193 -2.44 -9.42 -10.02
CA GLN A 193 -2.63 -8.16 -9.31
C GLN A 193 -4.07 -7.98 -8.84
N LEU A 194 -4.23 -7.33 -7.70
CA LEU A 194 -5.50 -6.89 -7.13
C LEU A 194 -5.51 -5.38 -6.96
N ASP A 195 -6.68 -4.77 -7.12
CA ASP A 195 -6.91 -3.40 -6.67
C ASP A 195 -7.51 -3.42 -5.26
N PHE A 196 -6.94 -2.61 -4.38
CA PHE A 196 -7.39 -2.48 -2.99
C PHE A 196 -7.02 -1.09 -2.44
N ASP A 197 -7.77 -0.62 -1.47
CA ASP A 197 -7.41 0.57 -0.72
C ASP A 197 -6.83 0.20 0.64
N VAL A 198 -5.89 1.01 1.12
CA VAL A 198 -5.27 0.86 2.43
C VAL A 198 -5.17 2.22 3.13
N MET A 199 -5.66 2.28 4.36
CA MET A 199 -5.50 3.44 5.23
C MET A 199 -4.64 3.09 6.44
N PHE A 200 -3.63 3.90 6.72
CA PHE A 200 -2.79 3.82 7.91
C PHE A 200 -3.06 5.02 8.81
N ASN A 201 -2.97 4.85 10.14
CA ASN A 201 -2.52 5.99 10.95
C ASN A 201 -1.00 6.18 10.80
N PHE A 202 -0.48 7.38 11.08
CA PHE A 202 0.92 7.69 10.78
C PHE A 202 1.91 6.85 11.59
N ARG A 203 1.63 6.54 12.86
CA ARG A 203 2.43 5.58 13.64
C ARG A 203 2.58 4.23 12.94
N SER A 204 1.47 3.68 12.43
CA SER A 204 1.46 2.37 11.77
C SER A 204 2.06 2.43 10.38
N PHE A 205 1.92 3.56 9.70
CA PHE A 205 2.66 3.85 8.47
C PHE A 205 4.17 3.80 8.71
N MET A 206 4.69 4.45 9.76
CA MET A 206 6.12 4.39 10.05
C MET A 206 6.59 2.98 10.45
N HIS A 207 5.75 2.22 11.16
CA HIS A 207 6.03 0.81 11.43
C HIS A 207 6.08 -0.03 10.14
N PHE A 208 5.15 0.21 9.21
CA PHE A 208 5.15 -0.40 7.89
C PHE A 208 6.41 -0.05 7.11
N GLN A 209 6.78 1.23 7.05
CA GLN A 209 8.02 1.70 6.40
C GLN A 209 9.26 1.04 6.98
N LYS A 210 9.38 0.95 8.32
CA LYS A 210 10.51 0.27 8.98
C LYS A 210 10.68 -1.18 8.55
N LEU A 211 9.58 -1.91 8.36
CA LEU A 211 9.62 -3.35 8.04
C LEU A 211 9.63 -3.66 6.56
N ARG A 212 8.99 -2.82 5.74
CA ARG A 212 8.77 -3.08 4.32
C ARG A 212 9.63 -2.23 3.41
N ASN A 213 9.97 -1.00 3.80
CA ASN A 213 10.96 -0.20 3.10
C ASN A 213 12.38 -0.50 3.61
N SER A 214 12.77 -1.78 3.52
CA SER A 214 14.05 -2.32 4.00
C SER A 214 14.63 -3.25 2.95
N GLN A 215 15.97 -3.30 2.84
CA GLN A 215 16.68 -4.19 1.91
C GLN A 215 16.43 -5.68 2.17
N GLN A 216 15.96 -6.05 3.36
CA GLN A 216 15.60 -7.44 3.69
C GLN A 216 14.17 -7.80 3.27
N ALA A 217 13.34 -6.81 2.92
CA ALA A 217 12.01 -7.06 2.43
C ALA A 217 12.08 -7.55 0.98
N GLN A 218 11.07 -8.31 0.57
CA GLN A 218 10.91 -8.68 -0.83
C GLN A 218 10.78 -7.41 -1.70
N THR A 219 11.44 -7.40 -2.85
CA THR A 219 11.59 -6.24 -3.74
C THR A 219 10.25 -5.56 -4.06
N GLU A 220 9.20 -6.33 -4.36
CA GLU A 220 7.91 -5.77 -4.77
C GLU A 220 7.22 -4.98 -3.66
N ILE A 221 7.20 -5.51 -2.43
CA ILE A 221 6.60 -4.80 -1.30
C ILE A 221 7.48 -3.65 -0.83
N GLN A 222 8.81 -3.75 -1.00
CA GLN A 222 9.71 -2.64 -0.77
C GLN A 222 9.44 -1.48 -1.72
N ALA A 223 9.27 -1.75 -3.02
CA ALA A 223 8.93 -0.74 -4.01
C ALA A 223 7.58 -0.05 -3.71
N ILE A 224 6.57 -0.81 -3.28
CA ILE A 224 5.28 -0.24 -2.84
C ILE A 224 5.48 0.68 -1.63
N ALA A 225 6.24 0.25 -0.63
CA ALA A 225 6.50 1.05 0.57
C ALA A 225 7.30 2.34 0.25
N GLN A 226 8.23 2.25 -0.70
CA GLN A 226 8.99 3.41 -1.17
C GLN A 226 8.07 4.40 -1.92
N GLN A 227 7.23 3.93 -2.85
CA GLN A 227 6.25 4.77 -3.56
C GLN A 227 5.30 5.48 -2.57
N MET A 228 4.79 4.76 -1.56
CA MET A 228 3.94 5.36 -0.53
C MET A 228 4.64 6.49 0.21
N LEU A 229 5.91 6.32 0.58
CA LEU A 229 6.70 7.36 1.27
C LEU A 229 6.93 8.59 0.39
N GLU A 230 7.30 8.38 -0.87
CA GLU A 230 7.55 9.45 -1.84
C GLU A 230 6.29 10.31 -2.04
N LEU A 231 5.11 9.66 -2.14
CA LEU A 231 3.83 10.37 -2.25
C LEU A 231 3.57 11.28 -1.06
N ILE A 232 3.95 10.88 0.16
CA ILE A 232 3.80 11.74 1.35
C ILE A 232 4.85 12.85 1.38
N GLN A 233 6.09 12.57 0.99
CA GLN A 233 7.17 13.57 0.90
C GLN A 233 6.89 14.65 -0.15
N GLN A 234 6.15 14.32 -1.21
CA GLN A 234 5.82 15.22 -2.32
C GLN A 234 4.52 16.01 -2.13
N LEU A 235 3.81 15.82 -1.00
CA LEU A 235 2.60 16.57 -0.71
C LEU A 235 2.87 18.08 -0.66
N GLU A 236 2.03 18.85 -1.37
CA GLU A 236 2.07 20.31 -1.32
C GLU A 236 1.96 20.82 0.12
N GLY A 237 2.80 21.81 0.48
CA GLY A 237 2.85 22.35 1.84
C GLY A 237 3.59 21.48 2.86
N ASN A 238 4.05 20.28 2.47
CA ASN A 238 4.84 19.37 3.30
C ASN A 238 4.22 19.10 4.70
N PRO A 239 2.95 18.68 4.79
CA PRO A 239 2.20 18.63 6.04
C PRO A 239 2.77 17.67 7.10
N PHE A 240 3.64 16.74 6.70
CA PHE A 240 4.25 15.72 7.58
C PHE A 240 5.78 15.78 7.63
N LYS A 241 6.40 16.86 7.15
CA LYS A 241 7.86 16.95 7.02
C LYS A 241 8.58 16.66 8.34
N GLU A 242 8.19 17.33 9.41
CA GLU A 242 8.87 17.21 10.69
C GLU A 242 8.61 15.84 11.33
N SER A 243 7.43 15.26 11.10
CA SER A 243 7.10 13.90 11.52
C SER A 243 7.93 12.87 10.76
N LEU A 244 8.06 12.97 9.44
CA LEU A 244 8.91 12.07 8.64
C LEU A 244 10.37 12.16 9.09
N GLN A 245 10.89 13.37 9.26
CA GLN A 245 12.25 13.62 9.75
C GLN A 245 12.49 13.04 11.15
N ALA A 246 11.49 13.10 12.02
CA ALA A 246 11.57 12.51 13.36
C ALA A 246 11.76 10.97 13.33
N PHE A 247 11.33 10.31 12.26
CA PHE A 247 11.53 8.87 12.02
C PHE A 247 12.68 8.55 11.05
N GLY A 248 13.43 9.57 10.59
CA GLY A 248 14.63 9.39 9.76
C GLY A 248 14.40 9.42 8.25
N TYR A 249 13.32 10.04 7.79
CA TYR A 249 12.98 10.19 6.37
C TYR A 249 12.96 11.66 5.90
#